data_AF-A0A1I4M4W7-F1
#
_entry.id   AF-A0A1I4M4W7-F1
#
_cell.length_a   1.000
_cell.length_b   1.000
_cell.length_c   1.000
_cell.angle_alpha   90.00
_cell.angle_beta   90.00
_cell.angle_gamma   90.00
#
_symmetry.space_group_name_H-M   'P 1'
#
loop_
_entity.id
_entity.type
_entity.pdbx_description
1 polymer ?
#
loop_
_entity_poly.entity_id
_entity_poly.type
_entity_poly.pdbx_seq_one_letter_code
_entity_poly.pdbx_strand_id
1 'polypeptide(L)'
;MREIAYQPNPTAAFAPHDNHPAAPAQAAPRPGAGAAPGAPGAAPARPRAEPGEAGRVVASAVFDELAGVGQPQPKRRDLKQRLAGVQQRPRGAQRTQLTRINLNPDEDDEPVRTAALATLTALRDGGRGKLSEELAASYDSLQHYALLHNALCELDQQQLPAAVQRRLKDELGGMLGELMEQHRDEIRHGLEDSEELAAAMQRMAGGSEARPASLRELRFLYGAKGKGAFDSPLTPLAMSKALFQRFGAANFSSGLSGLHTKMSAELRAEQSKGMTPRLWLCMSDAGAFGLVKSTFRVAVELRRDLVAKARVLPKASPAAMTQSLLTLVEAGRPKALGVVAQIHDLRHADAATRDRVYTQVLQAVRTLPTTLWPLDKMAQRVELLDELGRQVSSTHKGMPLMETSVERRERAWRSQFERGREE
;
A
#
# COMPACT_ATOMS: atom_id res chain seq x y z
N MET A 1 62.81 -14.69 -4.76
CA MET A 1 62.84 -14.79 -3.29
C MET A 1 62.73 -13.37 -2.75
N ARG A 2 61.54 -12.98 -2.27
CA ARG A 2 61.27 -11.65 -1.70
C ARG A 2 60.88 -11.86 -0.24
N GLU A 3 61.67 -11.25 0.64
CA GLU A 3 61.52 -11.29 2.09
C GLU A 3 60.21 -10.64 2.52
N ILE A 4 59.46 -11.37 3.35
CA ILE A 4 58.24 -10.93 4.01
C ILE A 4 58.67 -10.35 5.36
N ALA A 5 58.53 -9.04 5.54
CA ALA A 5 58.78 -8.37 6.81
C ALA A 5 57.62 -8.64 7.78
N TYR A 6 57.95 -9.31 8.88
CA TYR A 6 57.08 -9.66 10.00
C TYR A 6 56.97 -8.47 10.96
N GLN A 7 55.76 -7.93 11.17
CA GLN A 7 55.50 -6.95 12.24
C GLN A 7 54.88 -7.66 13.46
N PRO A 8 55.43 -7.48 14.68
CA PRO A 8 54.85 -8.05 15.88
C PRO A 8 53.71 -7.20 16.46
N ASN A 9 52.72 -7.92 16.96
CA ASN A 9 51.48 -7.48 17.59
C ASN A 9 51.74 -7.13 19.08
N PRO A 10 51.37 -5.94 19.59
CA PRO A 10 51.42 -5.68 21.03
C PRO A 10 50.11 -6.07 21.72
N THR A 11 50.17 -7.17 22.46
CA THR A 11 49.15 -7.70 23.36
C THR A 11 49.05 -6.87 24.65
N ALA A 12 47.81 -6.68 25.10
CA ALA A 12 47.32 -6.62 26.49
C ALA A 12 47.95 -5.64 27.51
N ALA A 13 47.11 -4.72 27.99
CA ALA A 13 47.17 -4.24 29.37
C ALA A 13 45.86 -4.63 30.09
N PHE A 14 45.96 -5.65 30.93
CA PHE A 14 45.01 -5.99 31.99
C PHE A 14 45.18 -5.00 33.16
N ALA A 15 44.08 -4.57 33.78
CA ALA A 15 44.08 -4.25 35.21
C ALA A 15 42.68 -4.53 35.83
N PRO A 16 42.60 -4.95 37.11
CA PRO A 16 41.46 -5.68 37.67
C PRO A 16 40.73 -4.95 38.83
N HIS A 17 39.56 -5.53 39.19
CA HIS A 17 38.87 -5.62 40.49
C HIS A 17 38.81 -4.43 41.47
N ASP A 18 37.58 -4.08 41.89
CA ASP A 18 37.13 -4.04 43.30
C ASP A 18 35.60 -3.88 43.36
N ASN A 19 34.84 -4.90 43.78
CA ASN A 19 34.40 -5.23 45.15
C ASN A 19 33.24 -4.37 45.70
N HIS A 20 32.10 -5.06 45.84
CA HIS A 20 30.88 -4.74 46.61
C HIS A 20 31.20 -4.49 48.10
N PRO A 21 30.33 -3.79 48.90
CA PRO A 21 29.16 -4.49 49.47
C PRO A 21 27.89 -3.67 49.82
N ALA A 22 26.78 -4.41 49.87
CA ALA A 22 25.69 -4.47 50.85
C ALA A 22 24.91 -3.21 51.33
N ALA A 23 23.59 -3.40 51.35
CA ALA A 23 22.53 -2.59 51.98
C ALA A 23 22.63 -2.51 53.52
N PRO A 24 21.79 -1.70 54.19
CA PRO A 24 20.57 -2.31 54.74
C PRO A 24 19.29 -1.45 54.69
N ALA A 25 18.17 -2.15 54.86
CA ALA A 25 16.81 -1.66 55.04
C ALA A 25 16.60 -0.89 56.36
N GLN A 26 15.59 -0.02 56.41
CA GLN A 26 14.84 0.27 57.65
C GLN A 26 13.44 0.81 57.36
N ALA A 27 12.48 0.31 58.14
CA ALA A 27 11.04 0.47 58.05
C ALA A 27 10.51 1.58 58.98
N ALA A 28 9.38 2.21 58.58
CA ALA A 28 8.20 2.75 59.33
C ALA A 28 8.42 3.58 60.63
N PRO A 29 7.49 4.48 61.09
CA PRO A 29 6.04 4.39 60.96
C PRO A 29 5.23 5.72 60.82
N ARG A 30 3.92 5.57 60.53
CA ARG A 30 2.80 6.51 60.80
C ARG A 30 2.53 6.61 62.32
N PRO A 31 1.88 7.66 62.91
CA PRO A 31 0.40 7.82 62.86
C PRO A 31 -0.19 9.24 63.12
N GLY A 32 -1.53 9.34 63.06
CA GLY A 32 -2.36 10.38 63.67
C GLY A 32 -3.25 11.14 62.67
N ALA A 33 -4.48 10.72 62.35
CA ALA A 33 -5.72 10.74 63.16
C ALA A 33 -6.30 12.15 63.36
N GLY A 34 -7.48 12.39 62.75
CA GLY A 34 -8.33 13.56 62.94
C GLY A 34 -9.70 13.27 62.33
N ALA A 35 -10.67 13.02 63.21
CA ALA A 35 -11.98 12.44 62.93
C ALA A 35 -13.04 13.45 62.44
N ALA A 36 -14.11 12.88 61.90
CA ALA A 36 -15.40 13.43 61.43
C ALA A 36 -16.25 14.04 62.60
N PRO A 37 -17.61 14.24 62.53
CA PRO A 37 -18.60 14.11 61.44
C PRO A 37 -19.69 15.22 61.41
N GLY A 38 -20.64 15.15 60.45
CA GLY A 38 -21.90 15.92 60.53
C GLY A 38 -22.82 15.90 59.32
N ALA A 39 -23.58 14.81 59.17
CA ALA A 39 -25.04 14.70 58.89
C ALA A 39 -25.81 15.58 57.84
N PRO A 40 -27.00 15.10 57.39
CA PRO A 40 -27.53 15.28 56.03
C PRO A 40 -28.70 16.28 55.90
N GLY A 41 -28.96 16.78 54.69
CA GLY A 41 -30.05 17.70 54.40
C GLY A 41 -30.78 17.41 53.08
N ALA A 42 -31.97 16.81 53.23
CA ALA A 42 -33.20 16.88 52.45
C ALA A 42 -33.24 17.41 50.98
N ALA A 43 -33.93 16.62 50.14
CA ALA A 43 -34.57 17.05 48.91
C ALA A 43 -35.65 18.14 49.15
N PRO A 44 -35.99 18.92 48.11
CA PRO A 44 -37.41 19.04 47.79
C PRO A 44 -37.73 19.04 46.29
N ALA A 45 -38.85 18.34 46.01
CA ALA A 45 -39.96 18.66 45.12
C ALA A 45 -39.75 19.46 43.82
N ARG A 46 -40.24 18.84 42.73
CA ARG A 46 -40.72 19.47 41.49
C ARG A 46 -41.59 20.72 41.73
N PRO A 47 -41.67 21.58 40.72
CA PRO A 47 -42.98 21.92 40.21
C PRO A 47 -43.14 21.68 38.70
N ARG A 48 -44.39 21.37 38.38
CA ARG A 48 -45.05 21.18 37.10
C ARG A 48 -45.33 22.55 36.48
N ALA A 49 -45.02 22.74 35.20
CA ALA A 49 -45.58 23.80 34.37
C ALA A 49 -45.95 23.20 33.01
N GLU A 50 -47.21 23.35 32.67
CA GLU A 50 -47.87 22.94 31.43
C GLU A 50 -47.98 24.13 30.45
N PRO A 51 -48.49 23.94 29.22
CA PRO A 51 -47.90 24.44 27.98
C PRO A 51 -48.51 25.74 27.45
N GLY A 52 -47.80 26.37 26.50
CA GLY A 52 -48.29 27.51 25.72
C GLY A 52 -47.93 27.35 24.24
N GLU A 53 -48.98 27.26 23.41
CA GLU A 53 -49.03 27.18 21.96
C GLU A 53 -48.33 28.34 21.22
N ALA A 54 -47.79 28.08 20.02
CA ALA A 54 -48.34 28.61 18.75
C ALA A 54 -47.41 28.35 17.53
N GLY A 55 -48.03 27.90 16.42
CA GLY A 55 -47.54 28.05 15.03
C GLY A 55 -46.99 26.78 14.38
N ARG A 56 -47.82 25.79 13.98
CA ARG A 56 -48.51 25.68 12.67
C ARG A 56 -47.57 25.78 11.46
N VAL A 57 -47.31 24.66 10.76
CA VAL A 57 -47.45 24.47 9.29
C VAL A 57 -47.39 22.96 8.94
N VAL A 58 -48.56 22.44 8.55
CA VAL A 58 -48.88 21.47 7.48
C VAL A 58 -48.17 20.10 7.44
N ALA A 59 -48.95 19.08 7.81
CA ALA A 59 -48.80 17.69 7.36
C ALA A 59 -49.40 17.50 5.96
N SER A 60 -48.71 16.71 5.14
CA SER A 60 -49.16 16.01 3.93
C SER A 60 -48.28 14.74 3.93
N ALA A 61 -48.73 13.50 4.20
CA ALA A 61 -49.98 12.81 3.89
C ALA A 61 -50.27 12.71 2.39
N VAL A 62 -49.28 12.27 1.60
CA VAL A 62 -49.49 11.53 0.35
C VAL A 62 -48.25 10.65 0.12
N PHE A 63 -48.36 9.33 0.29
CA PHE A 63 -47.62 8.25 -0.41
C PHE A 63 -47.83 6.94 0.36
N ASP A 64 -49.10 6.62 0.61
CA ASP A 64 -49.54 5.25 0.78
C ASP A 64 -50.77 5.13 -0.11
N GLU A 65 -50.89 4.00 -0.82
CA GLU A 65 -52.00 3.67 -1.72
C GLU A 65 -51.93 4.24 -3.16
N LEU A 66 -51.09 3.62 -4.02
CA LEU A 66 -51.52 3.36 -5.39
C LEU A 66 -50.84 2.12 -6.00
N ALA A 67 -51.71 1.16 -6.32
CA ALA A 67 -51.57 0.08 -7.29
C ALA A 67 -50.72 -1.14 -6.93
N GLY A 68 -51.37 -2.08 -6.25
CA GLY A 68 -51.12 -3.50 -6.47
C GLY A 68 -51.39 -3.89 -7.93
N VAL A 69 -50.46 -4.63 -8.51
CA VAL A 69 -50.66 -5.49 -9.68
C VAL A 69 -49.98 -6.82 -9.36
N GLY A 70 -50.79 -7.89 -9.32
CA GLY A 70 -50.34 -9.23 -8.97
C GLY A 70 -49.27 -9.75 -9.93
N GLN A 71 -48.18 -10.27 -9.37
CA GLN A 71 -47.23 -11.05 -10.15
C GLN A 71 -47.67 -12.52 -10.22
N PRO A 72 -47.84 -13.10 -11.43
CA PRO A 72 -47.98 -14.53 -11.58
C PRO A 72 -46.63 -15.22 -11.36
N GLN A 73 -46.65 -16.32 -10.60
CA GLN A 73 -45.48 -17.18 -10.42
C GLN A 73 -45.00 -17.78 -11.75
N PRO A 74 -43.70 -17.74 -12.08
CA PRO A 74 -43.15 -18.54 -13.16
C PRO A 74 -42.99 -20.01 -12.72
N LYS A 75 -43.70 -20.87 -13.44
CA LYS A 75 -43.65 -22.34 -13.37
C LYS A 75 -42.20 -22.83 -13.51
N ARG A 76 -41.79 -23.66 -12.54
CA ARG A 76 -40.55 -24.47 -12.59
C ARG A 76 -40.56 -25.32 -13.86
N ARG A 77 -39.56 -25.15 -14.73
CA ARG A 77 -39.25 -26.10 -15.80
C ARG A 77 -38.13 -27.03 -15.32
N ASP A 78 -38.36 -28.30 -15.60
CA ASP A 78 -37.65 -29.48 -15.10
C ASP A 78 -36.17 -29.51 -15.52
N LEU A 79 -35.29 -29.75 -14.55
CA LEU A 79 -33.83 -29.86 -14.72
C LEU A 79 -33.39 -31.23 -15.27
N LYS A 80 -34.34 -32.10 -15.65
CA LYS A 80 -34.09 -33.51 -16.01
C LYS A 80 -33.90 -33.78 -17.51
N GLN A 81 -33.89 -32.76 -18.37
CA GLN A 81 -33.83 -32.94 -19.84
C GLN A 81 -32.54 -32.47 -20.54
N ARG A 82 -31.46 -32.14 -19.81
CA ARG A 82 -30.16 -31.75 -20.43
C ARG A 82 -29.01 -32.71 -20.18
N LEU A 83 -29.29 -33.94 -19.76
CA LEU A 83 -28.27 -34.95 -19.38
C LEU A 83 -28.26 -36.20 -20.29
N ALA A 84 -28.62 -36.06 -21.56
CA ALA A 84 -28.55 -37.16 -22.52
C ALA A 84 -27.95 -36.69 -23.86
N GLY A 85 -26.69 -37.09 -24.10
CA GLY A 85 -25.87 -36.81 -25.29
C GLY A 85 -24.46 -36.38 -24.88
N VAL A 86 -23.48 -37.23 -24.53
CA VAL A 86 -22.95 -38.42 -25.26
C VAL A 86 -22.65 -38.00 -26.71
N GLN A 87 -21.40 -37.89 -27.21
CA GLN A 87 -20.38 -38.95 -27.29
C GLN A 87 -19.02 -38.42 -27.83
N GLN A 88 -17.94 -38.79 -27.13
CA GLN A 88 -16.63 -39.30 -27.60
C GLN A 88 -15.93 -38.79 -28.89
N ARG A 89 -14.68 -38.29 -28.74
CA ARG A 89 -13.42 -38.72 -29.42
C ARG A 89 -12.26 -37.70 -29.21
N PRO A 90 -10.98 -38.05 -29.48
CA PRO A 90 -10.13 -39.06 -28.84
C PRO A 90 -8.91 -38.43 -28.13
N ARG A 91 -8.24 -39.24 -27.29
CA ARG A 91 -6.98 -38.93 -26.60
C ARG A 91 -5.82 -38.79 -27.59
N GLY A 92 -5.07 -37.69 -27.48
CA GLY A 92 -3.78 -37.50 -28.14
C GLY A 92 -2.89 -36.55 -27.34
N ALA A 93 -1.78 -37.09 -26.82
CA ALA A 93 -0.56 -36.42 -26.34
C ALA A 93 -0.70 -35.09 -25.58
N GLN A 94 -0.87 -35.16 -24.26
CA GLN A 94 -0.55 -34.06 -23.35
C GLN A 94 0.97 -33.86 -23.33
N ARG A 95 1.45 -32.98 -24.21
CA ARG A 95 2.72 -32.28 -24.03
C ARG A 95 2.46 -31.22 -22.97
N THR A 96 3.18 -31.28 -21.86
CA THR A 96 3.14 -30.30 -20.77
C THR A 96 3.43 -28.91 -21.31
N GLN A 97 2.39 -28.20 -21.76
CA GLN A 97 2.45 -26.77 -22.01
C GLN A 97 2.33 -26.12 -20.65
N LEU A 98 3.48 -25.75 -20.08
CA LEU A 98 3.53 -24.72 -19.05
C LEU A 98 2.76 -23.53 -19.60
N THR A 99 1.62 -23.29 -18.97
CA THR A 99 0.69 -22.22 -19.29
C THR A 99 1.50 -20.94 -19.38
N ARG A 100 1.46 -20.27 -20.53
CA ARG A 100 1.83 -18.86 -20.61
C ARG A 100 1.16 -18.18 -19.43
N ILE A 101 1.95 -17.64 -18.51
CA ILE A 101 1.46 -16.66 -17.55
C ILE A 101 0.96 -15.52 -18.44
N ASN A 102 -0.35 -15.52 -18.70
CA ASN A 102 -0.99 -14.65 -19.66
C ASN A 102 -1.19 -13.31 -18.95
N LEU A 103 -0.11 -12.56 -18.79
CA LEU A 103 -0.13 -11.14 -18.45
C LEU A 103 -0.57 -10.41 -19.72
N ASN A 104 -1.65 -9.64 -19.61
CA ASN A 104 -2.14 -8.79 -20.69
C ASN A 104 -1.05 -7.79 -21.10
N PRO A 105 -0.73 -7.64 -22.40
CA PRO A 105 0.31 -6.75 -22.88
C PRO A 105 -0.18 -5.29 -23.00
N ASP A 106 -0.75 -4.73 -21.93
CA ASP A 106 -1.16 -3.31 -21.87
C ASP A 106 -0.30 -2.57 -20.84
N GLU A 107 0.46 -1.56 -21.30
CA GLU A 107 1.19 -0.44 -20.64
C GLU A 107 1.95 -0.65 -19.30
N ASP A 108 1.56 -1.56 -18.41
CA ASP A 108 2.16 -1.80 -17.09
C ASP A 108 3.39 -2.75 -17.14
N ASP A 109 3.67 -3.40 -18.28
CA ASP A 109 4.80 -4.34 -18.47
C ASP A 109 6.11 -3.67 -18.93
N GLU A 110 6.08 -2.37 -19.25
CA GLU A 110 7.25 -1.60 -19.70
C GLU A 110 8.48 -1.71 -18.76
N PRO A 111 8.36 -1.65 -17.41
CA PRO A 111 9.53 -1.81 -16.53
C PRO A 111 10.10 -3.23 -16.52
N VAL A 112 9.26 -4.26 -16.66
CA VAL A 112 9.71 -5.66 -16.68
C VAL A 112 10.39 -5.97 -18.01
N ARG A 113 9.83 -5.47 -19.10
CA ARG A 113 10.40 -5.59 -20.44
C ARG A 113 11.73 -4.85 -20.57
N THR A 114 11.82 -3.62 -20.08
CA THR A 114 13.08 -2.86 -20.07
C THR A 114 14.16 -3.55 -19.25
N ALA A 115 13.81 -4.13 -18.10
CA ALA A 115 14.75 -4.93 -17.32
C ALA A 115 15.19 -6.20 -18.08
N ALA A 116 14.28 -6.91 -18.75
CA ALA A 116 14.61 -8.08 -19.58
C ALA A 116 15.50 -7.72 -20.79
N LEU A 117 15.29 -6.55 -21.41
CA LEU A 117 16.16 -6.06 -22.47
C LEU A 117 17.54 -5.64 -21.94
N ALA A 118 17.59 -5.05 -20.75
CA ALA A 118 18.83 -4.70 -20.08
C ALA A 118 19.65 -5.96 -19.73
N THR A 119 19.02 -7.04 -19.28
CA THR A 119 19.72 -8.30 -19.02
C THR A 119 20.24 -8.95 -20.30
N LEU A 120 19.49 -8.92 -21.40
CA LEU A 120 19.98 -9.38 -22.70
C LEU A 120 21.19 -8.57 -23.18
N THR A 121 21.17 -7.24 -22.96
CA THR A 121 22.27 -6.35 -23.31
C THR A 121 23.51 -6.63 -22.45
N ALA A 122 23.31 -6.75 -21.13
CA ALA A 122 24.38 -7.09 -20.19
C ALA A 122 24.97 -8.49 -20.46
N LEU A 123 24.16 -9.47 -20.85
CA LEU A 123 24.64 -10.79 -21.25
C LEU A 123 25.52 -10.71 -22.51
N ARG A 124 25.11 -9.89 -23.48
CA ARG A 124 25.86 -9.68 -24.74
C ARG A 124 27.21 -9.01 -24.50
N ASP A 125 27.25 -8.02 -23.61
CA ASP A 125 28.42 -7.14 -23.46
C ASP A 125 29.35 -7.60 -22.31
N GLY A 126 28.81 -8.20 -21.24
CA GLY A 126 29.55 -8.57 -20.02
C GLY A 126 29.77 -10.06 -19.80
N GLY A 127 29.05 -10.92 -20.54
CA GLY A 127 29.10 -12.37 -20.40
C GLY A 127 28.38 -12.90 -19.14
N ARG A 128 28.19 -14.22 -19.10
CA ARG A 128 27.37 -14.93 -18.09
C ARG A 128 27.74 -14.61 -16.64
N GLY A 129 29.03 -14.63 -16.30
CA GLY A 129 29.48 -14.52 -14.90
C GLY A 129 29.18 -13.16 -14.25
N LYS A 130 29.36 -12.06 -15.00
CA LYS A 130 29.06 -10.71 -14.49
C LYS A 130 27.57 -10.52 -14.29
N LEU A 131 26.77 -10.97 -15.26
CA LEU A 131 25.32 -10.90 -15.15
C LEU A 131 24.80 -11.70 -13.95
N SER A 132 25.31 -12.92 -13.73
CA SER A 132 24.87 -13.72 -12.59
C SER A 132 25.18 -13.06 -11.24
N GLU A 133 26.32 -12.37 -11.12
CA GLU A 133 26.72 -11.66 -9.91
C GLU A 133 25.86 -10.40 -9.69
N GLU A 134 25.65 -9.60 -10.74
CA GLU A 134 24.82 -8.39 -10.68
C GLU A 134 23.35 -8.70 -10.35
N LEU A 135 22.84 -9.77 -10.95
CA LEU A 135 21.51 -10.26 -10.67
C LEU A 135 21.44 -10.68 -9.19
N ALA A 136 22.33 -11.56 -8.72
CA ALA A 136 22.32 -12.08 -7.35
C ALA A 136 22.46 -11.00 -6.26
N ALA A 137 23.09 -9.87 -6.57
CA ALA A 137 23.15 -8.74 -5.67
C ALA A 137 21.83 -7.94 -5.58
N SER A 138 20.99 -7.99 -6.63
CA SER A 138 19.90 -7.02 -6.84
C SER A 138 18.49 -7.61 -6.73
N TYR A 139 18.32 -8.93 -6.91
CA TYR A 139 17.01 -9.56 -7.03
C TYR A 139 16.89 -10.87 -6.23
N ASP A 140 15.68 -11.17 -5.77
CA ASP A 140 15.36 -12.43 -5.10
C ASP A 140 15.33 -13.62 -6.09
N SER A 141 15.46 -14.85 -5.59
CA SER A 141 15.48 -16.08 -6.41
C SER A 141 14.26 -16.22 -7.34
N LEU A 142 13.06 -15.86 -6.88
CA LEU A 142 11.85 -15.84 -7.72
C LEU A 142 11.87 -14.72 -8.77
N GLN A 143 12.40 -13.54 -8.42
CA GLN A 143 12.50 -12.40 -9.34
C GLN A 143 13.55 -12.67 -10.42
N HIS A 144 14.67 -13.31 -10.08
CA HIS A 144 15.63 -13.85 -11.04
C HIS A 144 14.98 -14.77 -12.06
N TYR A 145 14.22 -15.75 -11.56
CA TYR A 145 13.58 -16.73 -12.41
C TYR A 145 12.63 -16.04 -13.40
N ALA A 146 11.77 -15.13 -12.91
CA ALA A 146 10.86 -14.38 -13.75
C ALA A 146 11.58 -13.50 -14.79
N LEU A 147 12.65 -12.82 -14.39
CA LEU A 147 13.44 -11.95 -15.26
C LEU A 147 14.16 -12.73 -16.37
N LEU A 148 14.80 -13.86 -16.04
CA LEU A 148 15.46 -14.73 -17.02
C LEU A 148 14.46 -15.37 -17.98
N HIS A 149 13.31 -15.80 -17.47
CA HIS A 149 12.23 -16.34 -18.28
C HIS A 149 11.66 -15.29 -19.24
N ASN A 150 11.45 -14.05 -18.78
CA ASN A 150 11.00 -12.95 -19.63
C ASN A 150 12.06 -12.54 -20.67
N ALA A 151 13.35 -12.58 -20.31
CA ALA A 151 14.45 -12.35 -21.25
C ALA A 151 14.46 -13.41 -22.38
N LEU A 152 14.19 -14.68 -22.06
CA LEU A 152 14.02 -15.73 -23.08
C LEU A 152 12.85 -15.44 -24.02
N CYS A 153 11.70 -15.03 -23.48
CA CYS A 153 10.53 -14.65 -24.27
C CYS A 153 10.78 -13.43 -25.18
N GLU A 154 11.52 -12.42 -24.71
CA GLU A 154 11.87 -11.26 -25.53
C GLU A 154 12.92 -11.63 -26.59
N LEU A 155 13.87 -12.52 -26.28
CA LEU A 155 14.85 -13.02 -27.24
C LEU A 155 14.20 -13.79 -28.40
N ASP A 156 13.06 -14.43 -28.18
CA ASP A 156 12.26 -15.06 -29.24
C ASP A 156 11.59 -14.06 -30.19
N GLN A 157 11.32 -12.84 -29.70
CA GLN A 157 10.68 -11.77 -30.48
C GLN A 157 11.70 -10.93 -31.25
N GLN A 158 12.96 -10.89 -30.82
CA GLN A 158 14.01 -10.13 -31.51
C GLN A 158 14.47 -10.81 -32.81
N GLN A 159 14.57 -10.03 -33.89
CA GLN A 159 15.14 -10.47 -35.16
C GLN A 159 16.67 -10.45 -35.10
N LEU A 160 17.25 -11.47 -34.46
CA LEU A 160 18.71 -11.66 -34.37
C LEU A 160 19.18 -12.77 -35.33
N PRO A 161 20.47 -12.77 -35.73
CA PRO A 161 21.04 -13.90 -36.45
C PRO A 161 20.91 -15.20 -35.65
N ALA A 162 20.46 -16.28 -36.30
CA ALA A 162 20.13 -17.54 -35.63
C ALA A 162 21.26 -18.12 -34.76
N ALA A 163 22.52 -17.91 -35.16
CA ALA A 163 23.69 -18.33 -34.38
C ALA A 163 23.81 -17.59 -33.03
N VAL A 164 23.56 -16.27 -33.02
CA VAL A 164 23.60 -15.44 -31.80
C VAL A 164 22.42 -15.76 -30.91
N GLN A 165 21.24 -15.92 -31.50
CA GLN A 165 20.03 -16.27 -30.74
C GLN A 165 20.15 -17.63 -30.05
N ARG A 166 20.71 -18.66 -30.73
CA ARG A 166 20.97 -19.97 -30.11
C ARG A 166 21.92 -19.86 -28.94
N ARG A 167 23.06 -19.17 -29.12
CA ARG A 167 24.04 -18.98 -28.05
C ARG A 167 23.42 -18.31 -26.82
N LEU A 168 22.67 -17.23 -27.00
CA LEU A 168 22.03 -16.52 -25.88
C LEU A 168 20.95 -17.37 -25.19
N LYS A 169 20.19 -18.18 -25.95
CA LYS A 169 19.24 -19.15 -25.37
C LYS A 169 19.93 -20.20 -24.53
N ASP A 170 21.06 -20.74 -25.01
CA ASP A 170 21.82 -21.75 -24.29
C ASP A 170 22.42 -21.16 -22.99
N GLU A 171 22.93 -19.92 -23.03
CA GLU A 171 23.46 -19.22 -21.86
C GLU A 171 22.36 -18.89 -20.82
N LEU A 172 21.21 -18.34 -21.26
CA LEU A 172 20.06 -18.07 -20.39
C LEU A 172 19.46 -19.36 -19.81
N GLY A 173 19.34 -20.41 -20.64
CA GLY A 173 18.85 -21.73 -20.22
C GLY A 173 19.77 -22.38 -19.18
N GLY A 174 21.09 -22.24 -19.34
CA GLY A 174 22.06 -22.69 -18.35
C GLY A 174 21.92 -21.98 -17.01
N MET A 175 21.79 -20.65 -17.01
CA MET A 175 21.56 -19.87 -15.78
C MET A 175 20.24 -20.22 -15.11
N LEU A 176 19.16 -20.41 -15.88
CA LEU A 176 17.87 -20.82 -15.34
C LEU A 176 17.95 -22.22 -14.71
N GLY A 177 18.69 -23.14 -15.35
CA GLY A 177 18.94 -24.48 -14.84
C GLY A 177 19.67 -24.48 -13.50
N GLU A 178 20.76 -23.72 -13.39
CA GLU A 178 21.51 -23.56 -12.13
C GLU A 178 20.66 -22.93 -11.03
N LEU A 179 19.90 -21.89 -11.36
CA LEU A 179 19.00 -21.24 -10.41
C LEU A 179 17.92 -22.20 -9.90
N MET A 180 17.35 -23.01 -10.80
CA MET A 180 16.37 -24.05 -10.43
C MET A 180 16.98 -25.18 -9.61
N GLU A 181 18.26 -25.52 -9.82
CA GLU A 181 18.95 -26.54 -9.03
C GLU A 181 19.24 -26.03 -7.60
N GLN A 182 19.61 -24.76 -7.47
CA GLN A 182 19.94 -24.12 -6.18
C GLN A 182 18.71 -23.73 -5.35
N HIS A 183 17.67 -23.19 -5.99
CA HIS A 183 16.49 -22.60 -5.33
C HIS A 183 15.17 -23.29 -5.70
N ARG A 184 15.21 -24.60 -5.97
CA ARG A 184 14.07 -25.37 -6.48
C ARG A 184 12.78 -25.15 -5.70
N ASP A 185 12.85 -25.31 -4.38
CA ASP A 185 11.67 -25.32 -3.53
C ASP A 185 11.09 -23.90 -3.35
N GLU A 186 11.95 -22.89 -3.25
CA GLU A 186 11.54 -21.48 -3.17
C GLU A 186 10.86 -21.01 -4.45
N ILE A 187 11.44 -21.33 -5.61
CA ILE A 187 10.86 -20.99 -6.91
C ILE A 187 9.55 -21.71 -7.11
N ARG A 188 9.48 -23.01 -6.78
CA ARG A 188 8.24 -23.79 -6.90
C ARG A 188 7.14 -23.25 -6.00
N HIS A 189 7.45 -22.96 -4.74
CA HIS A 189 6.47 -22.41 -3.82
C HIS A 189 5.99 -21.02 -4.25
N GLY A 190 6.91 -20.16 -4.70
CA GLY A 190 6.56 -18.83 -5.23
C GLY A 190 5.74 -18.89 -6.52
N LEU A 191 5.99 -19.86 -7.40
CA LEU A 191 5.18 -20.11 -8.59
C LEU A 191 3.80 -20.66 -8.23
N GLU A 192 3.72 -21.63 -7.31
CA GLU A 192 2.45 -22.18 -6.80
C GLU A 192 1.60 -21.06 -6.15
N ASP A 193 2.21 -20.20 -5.33
CA ASP A 193 1.54 -19.03 -4.74
C ASP A 193 1.04 -18.04 -5.81
N SER A 194 1.85 -17.82 -6.86
CA SER A 194 1.49 -16.95 -7.98
C SER A 194 0.37 -17.54 -8.83
N GLU A 195 0.35 -18.86 -9.03
CA GLU A 195 -0.69 -19.60 -9.74
C GLU A 195 -1.98 -19.67 -8.91
N GLU A 196 -1.89 -19.87 -7.60
CA GLU A 196 -3.03 -19.81 -6.70
C GLU A 196 -3.66 -18.41 -6.68
N LEU A 197 -2.82 -17.36 -6.72
CA LEU A 197 -3.26 -15.98 -6.84
C LEU A 197 -3.89 -15.72 -8.21
N ALA A 198 -3.25 -16.14 -9.30
CA ALA A 198 -3.81 -16.04 -10.65
C ALA A 198 -5.12 -16.82 -10.74
N ALA A 199 -5.22 -18.00 -10.13
CA ALA A 199 -6.43 -18.80 -10.05
C ALA A 199 -7.47 -18.19 -9.13
N ALA A 200 -7.10 -17.46 -8.08
CA ALA A 200 -8.04 -16.69 -7.25
C ALA A 200 -8.57 -15.47 -8.02
N MET A 201 -7.69 -14.78 -8.75
CA MET A 201 -8.05 -13.70 -9.67
C MET A 201 -8.89 -14.21 -10.83
N GLN A 202 -8.64 -15.41 -11.33
CA GLN A 202 -9.37 -16.03 -12.43
C GLN A 202 -10.67 -16.66 -11.96
N ARG A 203 -10.74 -17.27 -10.77
CA ARG A 203 -12.03 -17.57 -10.09
C ARG A 203 -12.87 -16.31 -9.90
N MET A 204 -12.21 -15.17 -9.72
CA MET A 204 -12.86 -13.87 -9.69
C MET A 204 -13.16 -13.29 -11.08
N ALA A 205 -12.40 -13.61 -12.14
CA ALA A 205 -12.46 -12.97 -13.46
C ALA A 205 -13.09 -13.82 -14.57
N GLY A 206 -13.17 -15.14 -14.40
CA GLY A 206 -13.65 -16.10 -15.39
C GLY A 206 -14.00 -17.44 -14.75
N GLY A 207 -15.30 -17.69 -14.55
CA GLY A 207 -15.80 -18.96 -13.98
C GLY A 207 -17.31 -19.08 -14.01
N SER A 208 -17.85 -19.25 -15.22
CA SER A 208 -19.25 -19.50 -15.56
C SER A 208 -19.87 -20.68 -14.80
N GLU A 209 -20.77 -20.38 -13.86
CA GLU A 209 -22.09 -20.98 -13.57
C GLU A 209 -22.63 -20.41 -12.24
N ALA A 210 -21.74 -19.92 -11.38
CA ALA A 210 -22.09 -18.95 -10.36
C ALA A 210 -22.12 -17.56 -10.99
N ARG A 211 -23.18 -16.80 -10.74
CA ARG A 211 -23.29 -15.37 -11.08
C ARG A 211 -21.96 -14.63 -10.84
N PRO A 212 -21.63 -13.60 -11.65
CA PRO A 212 -20.57 -12.66 -11.26
C PRO A 212 -20.85 -12.25 -9.82
N ALA A 213 -19.84 -12.29 -8.95
CA ALA A 213 -19.98 -11.85 -7.57
C ALA A 213 -20.47 -10.40 -7.60
N SER A 214 -21.79 -10.22 -7.51
CA SER A 214 -22.45 -8.95 -7.80
C SER A 214 -21.83 -7.83 -6.97
N LEU A 215 -21.91 -6.56 -7.37
CA LEU A 215 -21.51 -5.45 -6.50
C LEU A 215 -22.09 -5.55 -5.09
N ARG A 216 -23.23 -6.24 -4.92
CA ARG A 216 -23.78 -6.60 -3.62
C ARG A 216 -22.91 -7.58 -2.83
N GLU A 217 -22.39 -8.63 -3.46
CA GLU A 217 -21.36 -9.48 -2.86
C GLU A 217 -20.08 -8.71 -2.63
N LEU A 218 -19.62 -7.85 -3.55
CA LEU A 218 -18.47 -6.99 -3.28
C LEU A 218 -18.71 -6.07 -2.07
N ARG A 219 -19.87 -5.42 -1.96
CA ARG A 219 -20.26 -4.62 -0.77
C ARG A 219 -20.32 -5.47 0.50
N PHE A 220 -20.85 -6.69 0.41
CA PHE A 220 -20.87 -7.64 1.52
C PHE A 220 -19.44 -8.04 1.94
N LEU A 221 -18.59 -8.31 0.96
CA LEU A 221 -17.18 -8.69 1.10
C LEU A 221 -16.30 -7.55 1.61
N TYR A 222 -16.69 -6.29 1.35
CA TYR A 222 -16.01 -5.07 1.76
C TYR A 222 -16.65 -4.39 2.99
N GLY A 223 -17.64 -5.03 3.63
CA GLY A 223 -18.14 -4.64 4.95
C GLY A 223 -19.20 -3.53 4.96
N ALA A 224 -19.73 -3.12 3.81
CA ALA A 224 -20.86 -2.19 3.74
C ALA A 224 -22.20 -2.91 4.01
N LYS A 225 -22.32 -3.60 5.14
CA LYS A 225 -23.63 -4.00 5.65
C LYS A 225 -24.23 -2.79 6.35
N GLY A 226 -25.19 -2.11 5.71
CA GLY A 226 -26.05 -1.19 6.43
C GLY A 226 -26.77 -1.94 7.56
N LYS A 227 -27.16 -1.23 8.62
CA LYS A 227 -28.10 -1.81 9.60
C LYS A 227 -29.43 -2.04 8.90
N GLY A 228 -29.78 -3.30 8.64
CA GLY A 228 -31.01 -3.71 7.95
C GLY A 228 -30.79 -4.16 6.50
N ALA A 229 -31.86 -4.17 5.69
CA ALA A 229 -31.82 -4.59 4.28
C ALA A 229 -31.30 -3.49 3.31
N PHE A 230 -30.72 -2.41 3.84
CA PHE A 230 -30.23 -1.28 3.06
C PHE A 230 -28.72 -1.38 2.80
N ASP A 231 -28.34 -1.28 1.53
CA ASP A 231 -26.95 -1.16 1.11
C ASP A 231 -26.46 0.26 1.42
N SER A 232 -25.41 0.40 2.24
CA SER A 232 -24.75 1.69 2.49
C SER A 232 -23.70 1.95 1.39
N PRO A 233 -23.46 3.21 0.98
CA PRO A 233 -22.36 3.52 0.07
C PRO A 233 -21.03 3.12 0.71
N LEU A 234 -20.11 2.58 -0.10
CA LEU A 234 -18.80 2.17 0.38
C LEU A 234 -17.89 3.39 0.54
N THR A 235 -17.34 3.62 1.73
CA THR A 235 -16.36 4.71 1.91
C THR A 235 -15.01 4.32 1.30
N PRO A 236 -14.20 5.28 0.83
CA PRO A 236 -12.86 4.99 0.32
C PRO A 236 -11.99 4.22 1.33
N LEU A 237 -12.07 4.56 2.62
CA LEU A 237 -11.30 3.85 3.64
C LEU A 237 -11.77 2.41 3.79
N ALA A 238 -13.08 2.16 3.87
CA ALA A 238 -13.62 0.81 3.98
C ALA A 238 -13.19 -0.07 2.80
N MET A 239 -13.28 0.47 1.58
CA MET A 239 -12.80 -0.20 0.36
C MET A 239 -11.31 -0.54 0.45
N SER A 240 -10.46 0.43 0.81
CA SER A 240 -9.01 0.22 0.92
C SER A 240 -8.63 -0.78 2.01
N LYS A 241 -9.33 -0.79 3.15
CA LYS A 241 -9.12 -1.74 4.25
C LYS A 241 -9.41 -3.16 3.79
N ALA A 242 -10.53 -3.34 3.11
CA ALA A 242 -10.94 -4.65 2.69
C ALA A 242 -10.12 -5.19 1.50
N LEU A 243 -9.66 -4.31 0.59
CA LEU A 243 -8.68 -4.69 -0.43
C LEU A 243 -7.36 -5.15 0.20
N PHE A 244 -6.83 -4.40 1.17
CA PHE A 244 -5.60 -4.76 1.85
C PHE A 244 -5.71 -6.05 2.66
N GLN A 245 -6.83 -6.26 3.36
CA GLN A 245 -7.06 -7.49 4.12
C GLN A 245 -7.13 -8.74 3.22
N ARG A 246 -7.62 -8.59 1.99
CA ARG A 246 -7.81 -9.71 1.06
C ARG A 246 -6.59 -10.02 0.21
N PHE A 247 -5.96 -8.98 -0.33
CA PHE A 247 -4.86 -9.11 -1.29
C PHE A 247 -3.49 -8.96 -0.63
N GLY A 248 -3.44 -8.41 0.58
CA GLY A 248 -2.21 -7.99 1.22
C GLY A 248 -1.64 -6.71 0.62
N ALA A 249 -0.49 -6.29 1.14
CA ALA A 249 0.19 -5.09 0.69
C ALA A 249 0.81 -5.22 -0.72
N ALA A 250 1.34 -6.41 -1.05
CA ALA A 250 2.04 -6.67 -2.30
C ALA A 250 1.08 -6.64 -3.51
N ASN A 251 -0.11 -7.23 -3.35
CA ASN A 251 -1.07 -7.37 -4.46
C ASN A 251 -2.16 -6.29 -4.46
N PHE A 252 -1.97 -5.20 -3.71
CA PHE A 252 -2.97 -4.14 -3.58
C PHE A 252 -3.28 -3.44 -4.91
N SER A 253 -2.25 -3.16 -5.73
CA SER A 253 -2.40 -2.56 -7.06
C SER A 253 -3.15 -3.49 -8.02
N SER A 254 -2.78 -4.77 -8.05
CA SER A 254 -3.47 -5.80 -8.84
C SER A 254 -4.94 -5.93 -8.42
N GLY A 255 -5.21 -5.92 -7.11
CA GLY A 255 -6.57 -5.90 -6.56
C GLY A 255 -7.38 -4.67 -7.00
N LEU A 256 -6.76 -3.49 -7.07
CA LEU A 256 -7.40 -2.27 -7.59
C LEU A 256 -7.75 -2.39 -9.08
N SER A 257 -6.83 -2.89 -9.91
CA SER A 257 -7.07 -3.08 -11.36
C SER A 257 -8.16 -4.12 -11.64
N GLY A 258 -8.17 -5.22 -10.87
CA GLY A 258 -9.22 -6.24 -10.94
C GLY A 258 -10.59 -5.69 -10.53
N LEU A 259 -10.64 -4.91 -9.45
CA LEU A 259 -11.87 -4.26 -8.99
C LEU A 259 -12.40 -3.25 -10.02
N HIS A 260 -11.52 -2.43 -10.61
CA HIS A 260 -11.89 -1.46 -11.66
C HIS A 260 -12.58 -2.13 -12.85
N THR A 261 -12.01 -3.24 -13.34
CA THR A 261 -12.53 -3.98 -14.48
C THR A 261 -13.94 -4.50 -14.21
N LYS A 262 -14.16 -5.05 -13.00
CA LYS A 262 -15.47 -5.53 -12.56
C LYS A 262 -16.50 -4.41 -12.42
N MET A 263 -16.14 -3.33 -11.73
CA MET A 263 -17.04 -2.20 -11.54
C MET A 263 -17.45 -1.56 -12.86
N SER A 264 -16.52 -1.45 -13.80
CA SER A 264 -16.79 -0.96 -15.15
C SER A 264 -17.75 -1.87 -15.91
N ALA A 265 -17.59 -3.20 -15.80
CA ALA A 265 -18.50 -4.16 -16.42
C ALA A 265 -19.91 -4.06 -15.83
N GLU A 266 -20.03 -3.95 -14.50
CA GLU A 266 -21.32 -3.82 -13.83
C GLU A 266 -22.03 -2.50 -14.13
N LEU A 267 -21.28 -1.38 -14.16
CA LEU A 267 -21.83 -0.08 -14.56
C LEU A 267 -22.43 -0.14 -15.97
N ARG A 268 -21.72 -0.74 -16.94
CA ARG A 268 -22.25 -0.92 -18.30
C ARG A 268 -23.50 -1.82 -18.33
N ALA A 269 -23.49 -2.90 -17.54
CA ALA A 269 -24.63 -3.81 -17.44
C ALA A 269 -25.87 -3.14 -16.83
N GLU A 270 -25.72 -2.29 -15.81
CA GLU A 270 -26.83 -1.58 -15.18
C GLU A 270 -27.27 -0.34 -15.97
N GLN A 271 -26.37 0.35 -16.67
CA GLN A 271 -26.72 1.46 -17.57
C GLN A 271 -27.75 1.04 -18.63
N SER A 272 -27.66 -0.19 -19.14
CA SER A 272 -28.62 -0.73 -20.11
C SER A 272 -30.05 -0.88 -19.57
N LYS A 273 -30.24 -0.85 -18.25
CA LYS A 273 -31.54 -1.07 -17.57
C LYS A 273 -32.21 0.24 -17.14
N GLY A 274 -31.64 1.39 -17.48
CA GLY A 274 -32.13 2.71 -17.07
C GLY A 274 -31.64 3.13 -15.68
N MET A 275 -32.11 4.30 -15.21
CA MET A 275 -31.68 4.89 -13.95
C MET A 275 -32.31 4.17 -12.75
N THR A 276 -31.69 3.08 -12.32
CA THR A 276 -32.11 2.32 -11.14
C THR A 276 -31.39 2.81 -9.87
N PRO A 277 -31.95 2.62 -8.67
CA PRO A 277 -31.23 2.86 -7.41
C PRO A 277 -29.91 2.10 -7.32
N ARG A 278 -29.79 0.97 -8.02
CA ARG A 278 -28.55 0.20 -8.12
C ARG A 278 -27.49 0.95 -8.92
N LEU A 279 -27.87 1.56 -10.05
CA LEU A 279 -26.93 2.34 -10.85
C LEU A 279 -26.33 3.49 -10.03
N TRP A 280 -27.14 4.21 -9.26
CA TRP A 280 -26.66 5.26 -8.33
C TRP A 280 -25.64 4.74 -7.32
N LEU A 281 -25.92 3.60 -6.71
CA LEU A 281 -25.02 2.94 -5.77
C LEU A 281 -23.70 2.49 -6.45
N CYS A 282 -23.77 1.97 -7.67
CA CYS A 282 -22.58 1.62 -8.46
C CYS A 282 -21.75 2.84 -8.83
N MET A 283 -22.39 3.97 -9.17
CA MET A 283 -21.71 5.24 -9.43
C MET A 283 -21.03 5.79 -8.18
N SER A 284 -21.69 5.70 -7.03
CA SER A 284 -21.11 6.08 -5.73
C SER A 284 -19.87 5.26 -5.41
N ASP A 285 -19.97 3.93 -5.55
CA ASP A 285 -18.82 3.04 -5.33
C ASP A 285 -17.68 3.36 -6.30
N ALA A 286 -17.99 3.65 -7.58
CA ALA A 286 -16.98 4.03 -8.57
C ALA A 286 -16.29 5.36 -8.21
N GLY A 287 -17.04 6.31 -7.64
CA GLY A 287 -16.46 7.51 -7.04
C GLY A 287 -15.49 7.18 -5.91
N ALA A 288 -15.91 6.33 -4.97
CA ALA A 288 -15.03 5.89 -3.87
C ALA A 288 -13.77 5.17 -4.38
N PHE A 289 -13.92 4.31 -5.40
CA PHE A 289 -12.80 3.64 -6.07
C PHE A 289 -11.84 4.64 -6.69
N GLY A 290 -12.34 5.64 -7.42
CA GLY A 290 -11.51 6.70 -8.00
C GLY A 290 -10.69 7.44 -6.95
N LEU A 291 -11.27 7.71 -5.78
CA LEU A 291 -10.58 8.33 -4.65
C LEU A 291 -9.50 7.43 -4.04
N VAL A 292 -9.75 6.12 -3.90
CA VAL A 292 -8.73 5.15 -3.44
C VAL A 292 -7.59 5.05 -4.45
N LYS A 293 -7.88 4.93 -5.74
CA LYS A 293 -6.87 4.88 -6.81
C LYS A 293 -6.01 6.15 -6.84
N SER A 294 -6.64 7.32 -6.72
CA SER A 294 -5.92 8.60 -6.66
C SER A 294 -5.02 8.70 -5.43
N THR A 295 -5.54 8.34 -4.25
CA THR A 295 -4.78 8.32 -3.00
C THR A 295 -3.61 7.32 -3.06
N PHE A 296 -3.82 6.16 -3.68
CA PHE A 296 -2.77 5.16 -3.88
C PHE A 296 -1.64 5.69 -4.76
N ARG A 297 -1.96 6.40 -5.84
CA ARG A 297 -0.95 7.07 -6.67
C ARG A 297 -0.13 8.08 -5.86
N VAL A 298 -0.79 8.91 -5.05
CA VAL A 298 -0.11 9.86 -4.15
C VAL A 298 0.79 9.13 -3.14
N ALA A 299 0.37 7.97 -2.62
CA ALA A 299 1.18 7.16 -1.71
C ALA A 299 2.43 6.56 -2.38
N VAL A 300 2.30 6.11 -3.64
CA VAL A 300 3.45 5.63 -4.45
C VAL A 300 4.44 6.76 -4.71
N GLU A 301 3.94 7.93 -5.12
CA GLU A 301 4.76 9.13 -5.33
C GLU A 301 5.45 9.59 -4.04
N LEU A 302 4.73 9.61 -2.93
CA LEU A 302 5.28 9.93 -1.61
C LEU A 302 6.41 8.97 -1.23
N ARG A 303 6.23 7.65 -1.40
CA ARG A 303 7.28 6.67 -1.11
C ARG A 303 8.51 6.93 -1.98
N ARG A 304 8.34 7.16 -3.28
CA ARG A 304 9.42 7.50 -4.20
C ARG A 304 10.15 8.77 -3.77
N ASP A 305 9.41 9.81 -3.42
CA ASP A 305 9.95 11.11 -3.04
C ASP A 305 10.67 11.08 -1.68
N LEU A 306 10.21 10.25 -0.74
CA LEU A 306 10.91 10.01 0.52
C LEU A 306 12.27 9.34 0.30
N VAL A 307 12.34 8.36 -0.61
CA VAL A 307 13.61 7.72 -0.97
C VAL A 307 14.52 8.69 -1.74
N ALA A 308 14.00 9.37 -2.75
CA ALA A 308 14.80 10.22 -3.63
C ALA A 308 15.25 11.54 -2.98
N LYS A 309 14.33 12.25 -2.30
CA LYS A 309 14.56 13.60 -1.77
C LYS A 309 14.97 13.57 -0.30
N ALA A 310 14.31 12.74 0.51
CA ALA A 310 14.60 12.65 1.94
C ALA A 310 15.67 11.59 2.28
N ARG A 311 16.03 10.71 1.32
CA ARG A 311 17.00 9.62 1.51
C ARG A 311 16.63 8.67 2.66
N VAL A 312 15.33 8.48 2.88
CA VAL A 312 14.82 7.54 3.89
C VAL A 312 13.99 6.45 3.24
N LEU A 313 14.15 5.22 3.74
CA LEU A 313 13.27 4.12 3.37
C LEU A 313 12.05 4.13 4.29
N PRO A 314 10.84 4.38 3.77
CA PRO A 314 9.66 4.37 4.61
C PRO A 314 9.29 2.95 5.04
N LYS A 315 8.81 2.83 6.28
CA LYS A 315 8.39 1.54 6.88
C LYS A 315 7.13 1.01 6.21
N ALA A 316 6.19 1.90 5.89
CA ALA A 316 4.91 1.53 5.30
C ALA A 316 5.04 1.25 3.79
N SER A 317 4.43 0.16 3.33
CA SER A 317 4.20 -0.08 1.90
C SER A 317 3.27 0.99 1.31
N PRO A 318 3.24 1.20 -0.03
CA PRO A 318 2.30 2.13 -0.65
C PRO A 318 0.83 1.88 -0.25
N ALA A 319 0.46 0.61 -0.12
CA ALA A 319 -0.87 0.20 0.30
C ALA A 319 -1.17 0.62 1.76
N ALA A 320 -0.22 0.41 2.68
CA ALA A 320 -0.36 0.84 4.07
C ALA A 320 -0.37 2.38 4.19
N MET A 321 0.47 3.08 3.42
CA MET A 321 0.44 4.55 3.35
C MET A 321 -0.91 5.06 2.84
N THR A 322 -1.49 4.41 1.84
CA THR A 322 -2.83 4.74 1.33
C THR A 322 -3.87 4.67 2.44
N GLN A 323 -3.85 3.60 3.25
CA GLN A 323 -4.75 3.49 4.40
C GLN A 323 -4.51 4.55 5.46
N SER A 324 -3.25 4.86 5.76
CA SER A 324 -2.91 5.95 6.68
C SER A 324 -3.45 7.29 6.20
N LEU A 325 -3.29 7.62 4.92
CA LEU A 325 -3.81 8.86 4.31
C LEU A 325 -5.35 8.90 4.26
N LEU A 326 -6.01 7.76 4.04
CA LEU A 326 -7.47 7.69 4.07
C LEU A 326 -8.03 7.74 5.51
N THR A 327 -7.35 7.10 6.46
CA THR A 327 -7.72 7.12 7.88
C THR A 327 -7.58 8.53 8.44
N LEU A 328 -6.53 9.23 8.02
CA LEU A 328 -6.28 10.63 8.28
C LEU A 328 -7.49 11.51 7.91
N VAL A 329 -8.05 11.30 6.72
CA VAL A 329 -9.19 12.08 6.22
C VAL A 329 -10.50 11.72 6.94
N GLU A 330 -10.71 10.45 7.27
CA GLU A 330 -11.90 10.03 8.01
C GLU A 330 -11.88 10.43 9.50
N ALA A 331 -10.73 10.35 10.17
CA ALA A 331 -10.63 10.58 11.62
C ALA A 331 -10.91 12.04 12.02
N GLY A 332 -10.67 13.00 11.12
CA GLY A 332 -11.01 14.41 11.31
C GLY A 332 -10.26 15.17 12.42
N ARG A 333 -9.39 14.52 13.20
CA ARG A 333 -8.48 15.20 14.15
C ARG A 333 -7.06 14.71 14.06
N PRO A 334 -6.45 14.76 12.87
CA PRO A 334 -5.11 14.23 12.74
C PRO A 334 -4.06 15.18 13.31
N LYS A 335 -3.24 14.64 14.22
CA LYS A 335 -1.98 15.26 14.57
C LYS A 335 -0.96 14.92 13.49
N ALA A 336 -0.29 15.92 12.93
CA ALA A 336 0.76 15.76 11.92
C ALA A 336 1.78 14.67 12.31
N LEU A 337 2.19 14.68 13.58
CA LEU A 337 3.15 13.71 14.13
C LEU A 337 2.66 12.26 14.04
N GLY A 338 1.36 12.02 14.21
CA GLY A 338 0.79 10.67 14.12
C GLY A 338 0.82 10.12 12.69
N VAL A 339 0.53 10.95 11.70
CA VAL A 339 0.60 10.59 10.27
C VAL A 339 2.03 10.24 9.88
N VAL A 340 2.97 11.11 10.26
CA VAL A 340 4.38 10.94 9.92
C VAL A 340 4.94 9.69 10.60
N ALA A 341 4.60 9.44 11.87
CA ALA A 341 5.02 8.24 12.59
C ALA A 341 4.52 6.92 11.98
N GLN A 342 3.38 6.93 11.27
CA GLN A 342 2.89 5.76 10.54
C GLN A 342 3.68 5.51 9.24
N ILE A 343 4.27 6.55 8.66
CA ILE A 343 5.02 6.49 7.41
C ILE A 343 6.49 6.12 7.68
N HIS A 344 7.11 6.79 8.65
CA HIS A 344 8.52 6.61 9.00
C HIS A 344 8.79 6.98 10.47
N ASP A 345 9.74 6.30 11.11
CA ASP A 345 10.12 6.59 12.50
C ASP A 345 11.15 7.73 12.55
N LEU A 346 10.76 8.86 13.14
CA LEU A 346 11.61 10.05 13.27
C LEU A 346 12.36 10.15 14.59
N ARG A 347 12.25 9.17 15.50
CA ARG A 347 12.88 9.23 16.84
C ARG A 347 14.39 9.44 16.80
N HIS A 348 15.03 8.89 15.77
CA HIS A 348 16.49 8.94 15.58
C HIS A 348 16.92 9.72 14.33
N ALA A 349 15.98 10.43 13.69
CA ALA A 349 16.28 11.22 12.49
C ALA A 349 16.86 12.59 12.86
N ASP A 350 17.88 13.02 12.12
CA ASP A 350 18.46 14.36 12.23
C ASP A 350 17.46 15.45 11.80
N ALA A 351 17.75 16.71 12.15
CA ALA A 351 16.86 17.84 11.85
C ALA A 351 16.61 18.00 10.34
N ALA A 352 17.61 17.78 9.49
CA ALA A 352 17.47 17.92 8.04
C ALA A 352 16.63 16.79 7.44
N THR A 353 16.80 15.55 7.89
CA THR A 353 15.92 14.45 7.45
C THR A 353 14.48 14.68 7.90
N ARG A 354 14.25 15.11 9.14
CA ARG A 354 12.90 15.44 9.63
C ARG A 354 12.24 16.52 8.78
N ASP A 355 12.94 17.60 8.49
CA ASP A 355 12.45 18.69 7.62
C ASP A 355 12.04 18.17 6.23
N ARG A 356 12.88 17.36 5.58
CA ARG A 356 12.57 16.77 4.27
C ARG A 356 11.37 15.84 4.32
N VAL A 357 11.28 14.99 5.35
CA VAL A 357 10.14 14.07 5.53
C VAL A 357 8.85 14.86 5.72
N TYR A 358 8.81 15.84 6.63
CA TYR A 358 7.65 16.69 6.83
C TYR A 358 7.26 17.44 5.56
N THR A 359 8.24 17.93 4.80
CA THR A 359 8.01 18.60 3.51
C THR A 359 7.35 17.66 2.49
N GLN A 360 7.83 16.43 2.34
CA GLN A 360 7.22 15.48 1.40
C GLN A 360 5.81 15.07 1.84
N VAL A 361 5.58 14.84 3.15
CA VAL A 361 4.26 14.50 3.67
C VAL A 361 3.29 15.67 3.48
N LEU A 362 3.73 16.91 3.73
CA LEU A 362 2.94 18.11 3.46
C LEU A 362 2.52 18.20 1.98
N GLN A 363 3.44 17.96 1.06
CA GLN A 363 3.15 17.96 -0.37
C GLN A 363 2.14 16.86 -0.74
N ALA A 364 2.33 15.64 -0.25
CA ALA A 364 1.39 14.56 -0.48
C ALA A 364 -0.03 14.92 0.00
N VAL A 365 -0.19 15.46 1.22
CA VAL A 365 -1.50 15.89 1.74
C VAL A 365 -2.11 17.03 0.91
N ARG A 366 -1.29 17.94 0.37
CA ARG A 366 -1.76 18.99 -0.55
C ARG A 366 -2.29 18.41 -1.87
N THR A 367 -1.62 17.39 -2.42
CA THR A 367 -1.99 16.74 -3.68
C THR A 367 -3.21 15.82 -3.57
N LEU A 368 -3.63 15.43 -2.36
CA LEU A 368 -4.84 14.63 -2.19
C LEU A 368 -6.07 15.34 -2.76
N PRO A 369 -6.99 14.62 -3.44
CA PRO A 369 -8.21 15.21 -3.97
C PRO A 369 -9.02 15.93 -2.88
N THR A 370 -9.47 17.15 -3.16
CA THR A 370 -10.33 17.90 -2.24
C THR A 370 -11.67 17.19 -2.00
N THR A 371 -12.18 16.47 -3.00
CA THR A 371 -13.37 15.61 -2.91
C THR A 371 -13.26 14.47 -1.90
N LEU A 372 -12.04 14.13 -1.47
CA LEU A 372 -11.82 13.15 -0.40
C LEU A 372 -12.29 13.68 0.96
N TRP A 373 -12.28 15.00 1.14
CA TRP A 373 -12.61 15.66 2.39
C TRP A 373 -14.09 16.03 2.40
N PRO A 374 -14.89 15.49 3.34
CA PRO A 374 -16.24 15.96 3.59
C PRO A 374 -16.24 17.47 3.85
N LEU A 375 -17.30 18.18 3.44
CA LEU A 375 -17.39 19.64 3.54
C LEU A 375 -17.20 20.12 4.99
N ASP A 376 -17.73 19.37 5.96
CA ASP A 376 -17.61 19.59 7.41
C ASP A 376 -16.17 19.39 7.94
N LYS A 377 -15.29 18.74 7.17
CA LYS A 377 -13.90 18.44 7.54
C LYS A 377 -12.87 19.27 6.78
N MET A 378 -13.30 20.21 5.94
CA MET A 378 -12.37 21.07 5.20
C MET A 378 -11.53 21.96 6.12
N ALA A 379 -12.08 22.44 7.24
CA ALA A 379 -11.31 23.19 8.23
C ALA A 379 -10.16 22.34 8.82
N GLN A 380 -10.42 21.05 9.07
CA GLN A 380 -9.43 20.12 9.62
C GLN A 380 -8.29 19.84 8.61
N ARG A 381 -8.59 19.85 7.31
CA ARG A 381 -7.56 19.79 6.26
C ARG A 381 -6.61 20.98 6.36
N VAL A 382 -7.16 22.19 6.51
CA VAL A 382 -6.37 23.42 6.62
C VAL A 382 -5.51 23.38 7.89
N GLU A 383 -6.10 23.04 9.03
CA GLU A 383 -5.37 22.89 10.30
C GLU A 383 -4.22 21.88 10.20
N LEU A 384 -4.44 20.74 9.52
CA LEU A 384 -3.40 19.74 9.29
C LEU A 384 -2.26 20.27 8.42
N LEU A 385 -2.59 20.99 7.35
CA LEU A 385 -1.60 21.59 6.45
C LEU A 385 -0.78 22.67 7.17
N ASP A 386 -1.43 23.48 8.00
CA ASP A 386 -0.78 24.49 8.81
C ASP A 386 0.13 23.86 9.86
N GLU A 387 -0.33 22.81 10.54
CA GLU A 387 0.49 22.09 11.52
C GLU A 387 1.71 21.43 10.87
N LEU A 388 1.54 20.76 9.73
CA LEU A 388 2.68 20.23 8.95
C LEU A 388 3.64 21.36 8.54
N GLY A 389 3.12 22.52 8.12
CA GLY A 389 3.93 23.70 7.81
C GLY A 389 4.70 24.27 9.01
N ARG A 390 4.10 24.23 10.21
CA ARG A 390 4.78 24.59 11.46
C ARG A 390 5.90 23.61 11.80
N GLN A 391 5.69 22.31 11.60
CA GLN A 391 6.73 21.30 11.83
C GLN A 391 7.91 21.47 10.87
N VAL A 392 7.66 21.74 9.58
CA VAL A 392 8.71 22.13 8.61
C VAL A 392 9.45 23.37 9.10
N SER A 393 8.75 24.45 9.45
CA SER A 393 9.37 25.69 9.93
C SER A 393 10.19 25.51 11.21
N SER A 394 9.71 24.67 12.13
CA SER A 394 10.38 24.37 13.41
C SER A 394 11.67 23.57 13.18
N THR A 395 11.61 22.53 12.34
CA THR A 395 12.79 21.73 11.99
C THR A 395 13.80 22.53 11.19
N HIS A 396 13.35 23.42 10.32
CA HIS A 396 14.21 24.35 9.58
C HIS A 396 14.98 25.31 10.49
N LYS A 397 14.33 25.90 11.50
CA LYS A 397 14.99 26.75 12.50
C LYS A 397 16.04 26.00 13.33
N GLY A 398 15.84 24.71 13.54
CA GLY A 398 16.78 23.84 14.26
C GLY A 398 17.93 23.32 13.42
N MET A 399 17.94 23.56 12.10
CA MET A 399 19.10 23.22 11.28
C MET A 399 20.22 24.22 11.56
N PRO A 400 21.46 23.77 11.84
CA PRO A 400 22.59 24.67 11.85
C PRO A 400 22.61 25.40 10.52
N LEU A 401 22.80 26.72 10.54
CA LEU A 401 23.03 27.53 9.35
C LEU A 401 24.25 26.92 8.65
N MET A 402 23.99 26.01 7.72
CA MET A 402 25.02 25.42 6.90
C MET A 402 25.59 26.57 6.12
N GLU A 403 26.85 26.89 6.41
CA GLU A 403 27.55 27.96 5.71
C GLU A 403 27.33 27.79 4.23
N THR A 404 26.74 28.83 3.67
CA THR A 404 26.47 28.92 2.25
C THR A 404 27.78 28.68 1.51
N SER A 405 27.71 28.18 0.27
CA SER A 405 28.94 27.99 -0.52
C SER A 405 29.73 29.31 -0.66
N VAL A 406 29.02 30.44 -0.57
CA VAL A 406 29.56 31.80 -0.53
C VAL A 406 30.31 32.05 0.78
N GLU A 407 29.72 31.80 1.95
CA GLU A 407 30.40 31.95 3.24
C GLU A 407 31.59 31.01 3.39
N ARG A 408 31.50 29.77 2.88
CA ARG A 408 32.65 28.85 2.83
C ARG A 408 33.77 29.37 1.94
N ARG A 409 33.44 29.93 0.78
CA ARG A 409 34.41 30.53 -0.14
C ARG A 409 35.03 31.79 0.46
N GLU A 410 34.23 32.63 1.10
CA GLU A 410 34.68 33.84 1.78
C GLU A 410 35.58 33.50 2.97
N ARG A 411 35.25 32.47 3.76
CA ARG A 411 36.13 32.00 4.84
C ARG A 411 37.44 31.43 4.29
N ALA A 412 37.38 30.60 3.24
CA ALA A 412 38.58 30.08 2.60
C ALA A 412 39.48 31.22 2.09
N TRP A 413 38.87 32.27 1.53
CA TRP A 413 39.57 33.48 1.10
C TRP A 413 40.19 34.24 2.28
N ARG A 414 39.45 34.48 3.37
CA ARG A 414 39.97 35.13 4.60
C ARG A 414 41.15 34.34 5.20
N SER A 415 41.05 33.01 5.26
CA SER A 415 42.11 32.14 5.78
C SER A 415 43.33 32.02 4.86
N GLN A 416 43.21 32.37 3.57
CA GLN A 416 44.38 32.53 2.68
C GLN A 416 45.07 33.88 2.92
N PHE A 417 44.29 34.94 3.11
CA PHE A 417 44.81 36.27 3.40
C PHE A 417 45.49 36.38 4.77
N GLU A 418 44.97 35.71 5.79
CA GLU A 418 45.59 35.68 7.12
C GLU A 418 46.93 34.94 7.10
N ARG A 419 47.02 33.80 6.40
CA ARG A 419 48.30 33.07 6.23
C ARG A 419 49.36 33.88 5.49
N GLY A 420 48.98 34.59 4.43
CA GLY A 420 49.90 35.46 3.68
C GLY A 420 50.33 36.74 4.41
N ARG A 421 49.82 36.99 5.63
CA ARG A 421 50.23 38.10 6.50
C ARG A 421 51.21 37.68 7.59
N GLU A 422 51.29 36.39 7.88
CA GLU A 422 52.19 35.82 8.90
C GLU A 422 53.54 35.37 8.31
N GLU A 423 53.60 35.23 6.98
CA GLU A 423 54.83 35.12 6.18
C GLU A 423 55.36 36.51 5.81
#